data_AF-A0A1B6B8M8-F1
#
_entry.id   AF-A0A1B6B8M8-F1
#
_cell.length_a   1.000
_cell.length_b   1.000
_cell.length_c   1.000
_cell.angle_alpha   90.00
_cell.angle_beta   90.00
_cell.angle_gamma   90.00
#
_symmetry.space_group_name_H-M   'P 1'
#
loop_
_entity.id
_entity.type
_entity.pdbx_description
1 polymer ?
#
loop_
_entity_poly.entity_id
_entity_poly.type
_entity_poly.pdbx_seq_one_letter_code
_entity_poly.pdbx_strand_id
1 'polypeptide(L)'
;MAKKFFRRNSLLIIVLIIFVVYFVYSMYITDIKLKEYQANQSELNQEINALEDDIERLQDDLEYAQTTEAVEKIAREKLKMVKPNEIIYMIKGLDDNPDDVDNDE
;
A
#
# COMPACT_ATOMS: atom_id res chain seq x y z
N MET A 1 -23.81 -0.62 71.56
CA MET A 1 -22.43 -0.72 71.02
C MET A 1 -22.33 -1.41 69.64
N ALA A 2 -23.40 -1.53 68.84
CA ALA A 2 -23.36 -2.24 67.54
C ALA A 2 -23.06 -1.35 66.31
N LYS A 3 -22.93 -0.03 66.48
CA LYS A 3 -22.76 0.89 65.33
C LYS A 3 -21.35 0.90 64.74
N LYS A 4 -20.33 0.48 65.53
CA LYS A 4 -18.92 0.51 65.11
C LYS A 4 -18.52 -0.69 64.24
N PHE A 5 -19.15 -1.85 64.44
CA PHE A 5 -18.91 -3.05 63.64
C PHE A 5 -19.53 -2.93 62.24
N PHE A 6 -20.75 -2.39 62.14
CA PHE A 6 -21.37 -2.07 60.85
C PHE A 6 -20.57 -1.03 60.07
N ARG A 7 -19.99 -0.01 60.72
CA ARG A 7 -19.13 0.97 60.02
C ARG A 7 -17.87 0.35 59.42
N ARG A 8 -17.25 -0.64 60.07
CA ARG A 8 -16.03 -1.29 59.56
C ARG A 8 -16.33 -2.21 58.36
N ASN A 9 -17.43 -2.95 58.41
CA ASN A 9 -17.88 -3.77 57.27
C ASN A 9 -18.41 -2.90 56.12
N SER A 10 -19.10 -1.78 56.40
CA SER A 10 -19.52 -0.83 55.36
C SER A 10 -18.33 -0.16 54.67
N LEU A 11 -17.24 0.15 55.38
CA LEU A 11 -16.01 0.66 54.76
C LEU A 11 -15.36 -0.38 53.84
N LEU A 12 -15.30 -1.66 54.26
CA LEU A 12 -14.79 -2.74 53.41
C LEU A 12 -15.66 -2.96 52.16
N ILE A 13 -16.99 -2.85 52.29
CA ILE A 13 -17.92 -2.93 51.16
C ILE A 13 -17.71 -1.75 50.19
N ILE A 14 -17.50 -0.53 50.71
CA ILE A 14 -17.21 0.64 49.86
C ILE A 14 -15.90 0.45 49.09
N VAL A 15 -14.85 -0.06 49.74
CA VAL A 15 -13.57 -0.36 49.08
C VAL A 15 -13.74 -1.44 48.02
N LEU A 16 -14.53 -2.48 48.29
CA LEU A 16 -14.84 -3.53 47.32
C LEU A 16 -15.60 -2.96 46.11
N ILE A 17 -16.57 -2.08 46.33
CA ILE A 17 -17.33 -1.43 45.24
C ILE A 17 -16.38 -0.58 44.38
N ILE A 18 -15.49 0.21 44.99
CA ILE A 18 -14.50 1.00 44.25
C ILE A 18 -13.58 0.08 43.43
N PHE A 19 -13.16 -1.05 43.99
CA PHE A 19 -12.33 -2.02 43.29
C PHE A 19 -13.05 -2.64 42.09
N VAL A 20 -14.33 -3.00 42.25
CA VAL A 20 -15.16 -3.53 41.15
C VAL A 20 -15.37 -2.49 40.06
N VAL A 21 -15.67 -1.24 40.43
CA VAL A 21 -15.83 -0.15 39.45
C VAL A 21 -14.53 0.11 38.70
N TYR A 22 -13.39 0.13 39.39
CA TYR A 22 -12.08 0.26 38.77
C TYR A 22 -11.77 -0.90 37.81
N PHE A 23 -12.06 -2.14 38.23
CA PHE A 23 -11.84 -3.33 37.42
C PHE A 23 -12.70 -3.33 36.15
N VAL A 24 -13.98 -2.99 36.28
CA VAL A 24 -14.90 -2.85 35.14
C VAL A 24 -14.43 -1.75 34.19
N TYR A 25 -14.03 -0.59 34.72
CA TYR A 25 -13.45 0.50 33.92
C TYR A 25 -12.18 0.08 33.17
N SER A 26 -11.30 -0.68 33.83
CA SER A 26 -10.06 -1.16 33.23
C SER A 26 -10.30 -2.19 32.12
N MET A 27 -11.32 -3.06 32.25
CA MET A 27 -11.69 -3.98 31.16
C MET A 27 -12.13 -3.23 29.91
N TYR A 28 -13.01 -2.23 30.04
CA TYR A 28 -13.52 -1.47 28.89
C TYR A 28 -12.41 -0.78 28.08
N ILE A 29 -11.37 -0.25 28.75
CA ILE A 29 -10.25 0.41 28.05
C ILE A 29 -9.33 -0.60 27.36
N THR A 30 -9.19 -1.80 27.94
CA THR A 30 -8.28 -2.83 27.40
C THR A 30 -8.79 -3.37 26.07
N ASP A 31 -10.12 -3.54 25.93
CA ASP A 31 -10.73 -4.06 24.69
C ASP A 31 -10.59 -3.11 23.50
N ILE A 32 -10.68 -1.79 23.73
CA ILE A 32 -10.53 -0.78 22.66
C ILE A 32 -9.11 -0.77 22.14
N LYS A 33 -8.12 -0.75 23.06
CA LYS A 33 -6.71 -0.80 22.69
C LYS A 33 -6.37 -2.07 21.93
N LEU A 34 -6.90 -3.22 22.36
CA LEU A 34 -6.63 -4.48 21.68
C LEU A 34 -7.13 -4.47 20.23
N LYS A 35 -8.33 -3.91 19.98
CA LYS A 35 -8.85 -3.75 18.62
C LYS A 35 -8.03 -2.78 17.78
N GLU A 36 -7.59 -1.67 18.36
CA GLU A 36 -6.73 -0.69 17.69
C GLU A 36 -5.37 -1.30 17.32
N TYR A 37 -4.73 -2.04 18.24
CA TYR A 37 -3.50 -2.76 17.95
C TYR A 37 -3.67 -3.83 16.87
N GLN A 38 -4.79 -4.56 16.87
CA GLN A 38 -5.07 -5.56 15.82
C GLN A 38 -5.34 -4.91 14.46
N ALA A 39 -6.07 -3.80 14.42
CA ALA A 39 -6.32 -3.06 13.18
C ALA A 39 -4.99 -2.52 12.60
N ASN A 40 -4.17 -1.89 13.44
CA ASN A 40 -2.87 -1.38 13.03
C ASN A 40 -1.94 -2.51 12.55
N GLN A 41 -1.94 -3.66 13.21
CA GLN A 41 -1.18 -4.83 12.77
C GLN A 41 -1.65 -5.34 11.39
N SER A 42 -2.95 -5.38 11.16
CA SER A 42 -3.51 -5.80 9.87
C SER A 42 -3.16 -4.83 8.75
N GLU A 43 -3.27 -3.52 9.00
CA GLU A 43 -2.93 -2.48 8.03
C GLU A 43 -1.44 -2.51 7.68
N LEU A 44 -0.58 -2.59 8.70
CA LEU A 44 0.86 -2.65 8.50
C LEU A 44 1.30 -3.91 7.75
N ASN A 45 0.67 -5.06 8.03
CA ASN A 45 0.93 -6.29 7.27
C ASN A 45 0.45 -6.20 5.81
N GLN A 46 -0.68 -5.52 5.56
CA GLN A 46 -1.13 -5.28 4.19
C GLN A 46 -0.16 -4.36 3.44
N GLU A 47 0.35 -3.33 4.10
CA GLU A 47 1.35 -2.43 3.53
C GLU A 47 2.66 -3.17 3.22
N ILE A 48 3.13 -4.04 4.13
CA ILE A 48 4.30 -4.88 3.91
C ILE A 48 4.11 -5.78 2.69
N ASN A 49 2.98 -6.50 2.60
CA ASN A 49 2.73 -7.38 1.46
C ASN A 49 2.66 -6.60 0.15
N ALA A 50 2.01 -5.43 0.14
CA ALA A 50 1.94 -4.58 -1.05
C ALA A 50 3.34 -4.09 -1.49
N LEU A 51 4.19 -3.72 -0.53
CA LEU A 51 5.57 -3.32 -0.78
C LEU A 51 6.42 -4.49 -1.29
N GLU A 52 6.24 -5.69 -0.74
CA GLU A 52 6.92 -6.90 -1.22
C GLU A 52 6.52 -7.24 -2.66
N ASP A 53 5.22 -7.21 -2.97
CA ASP A 53 4.71 -7.42 -4.34
C ASP A 53 5.28 -6.37 -5.32
N ASP A 54 5.35 -5.11 -4.91
CA ASP A 54 5.93 -4.05 -5.74
C ASP A 54 7.44 -4.23 -5.95
N ILE A 55 8.17 -4.71 -4.93
CA ILE A 55 9.60 -5.04 -5.07
C ILE A 55 9.78 -6.18 -6.07
N GLU A 56 8.98 -7.25 -5.98
CA GLU A 56 9.05 -8.38 -6.92
C GLU A 56 8.77 -7.91 -8.35
N ARG A 57 7.69 -7.14 -8.56
CA ARG A 57 7.36 -6.57 -9.87
C ARG A 57 8.46 -5.67 -10.43
N LEU A 58 9.06 -4.83 -9.60
CA LEU A 58 10.16 -3.97 -10.03
C LEU A 58 11.44 -4.76 -10.35
N GLN A 59 11.67 -5.87 -9.67
CA GLN A 59 12.78 -6.77 -9.98
C GLN A 59 12.55 -7.46 -11.33
N ASP A 60 11.35 -7.97 -11.57
CA ASP A 60 10.96 -8.56 -12.85
C ASP A 60 11.09 -7.56 -14.01
N ASP A 61 10.61 -6.34 -13.82
CA ASP A 61 10.74 -5.26 -14.81
C ASP A 61 12.21 -4.91 -15.08
N LEU A 62 13.06 -4.95 -14.04
CA LEU A 62 14.48 -4.66 -14.16
C LEU A 62 15.22 -5.79 -14.87
N GLU A 63 14.90 -7.05 -14.57
CA GLU A 63 15.44 -8.21 -15.28
C GLU A 63 15.00 -8.19 -16.75
N TYR A 64 13.71 -7.92 -17.02
CA TYR A 64 13.21 -7.74 -18.38
C TYR A 64 13.92 -6.58 -19.10
N ALA A 65 14.10 -5.43 -18.45
CA ALA A 65 14.80 -4.28 -19.01
C ALA A 65 16.27 -4.57 -19.35
N GLN A 66 16.91 -5.52 -18.65
CA GLN A 66 18.27 -5.97 -18.94
C GLN A 66 18.35 -6.99 -20.09
N THR A 67 17.21 -7.56 -20.51
CA THR A 67 17.19 -8.45 -21.67
C THR A 67 17.47 -7.69 -22.97
N THR A 68 18.04 -8.39 -23.94
CA THR A 68 18.27 -7.86 -25.29
C THR A 68 16.99 -7.47 -26.01
N GLU A 69 15.85 -8.08 -25.67
CA GLU A 69 14.54 -7.78 -26.22
C GLU A 69 14.05 -6.39 -25.80
N ALA A 70 14.14 -6.06 -24.51
CA ALA A 70 13.75 -4.74 -24.02
C ALA A 70 14.63 -3.63 -24.59
N VAL A 71 15.95 -3.88 -24.68
CA VAL A 71 16.90 -2.96 -25.31
C VAL A 71 16.59 -2.78 -26.79
N GLU A 72 16.30 -3.87 -27.52
CA GLU A 72 15.93 -3.83 -28.94
C GLU A 72 14.61 -3.07 -29.15
N LYS A 73 13.61 -3.28 -28.27
CA LYS A 73 12.33 -2.57 -28.31
C LYS A 73 12.53 -1.06 -28.10
N ILE A 74 13.27 -0.66 -27.07
CA ILE A 74 13.60 0.76 -26.82
C ILE A 74 14.39 1.35 -28.00
N ALA A 75 15.36 0.60 -28.54
CA ALA A 75 16.15 1.04 -29.68
C ALA A 75 15.29 1.24 -30.95
N ARG A 76 14.35 0.34 -31.24
CA ARG A 76 13.41 0.46 -32.36
C ARG A 76 12.41 1.60 -32.17
N GLU A 77 11.78 1.68 -31.00
CA GLU A 77 10.69 2.64 -30.73
C GLU A 77 11.21 4.07 -30.49
N LYS A 78 12.23 4.22 -29.62
CA LYS A 78 12.72 5.54 -29.20
C LYS A 78 13.86 6.04 -30.08
N LEU A 79 14.75 5.15 -30.51
CA LEU A 79 15.94 5.52 -31.28
C LEU A 79 15.80 5.27 -32.78
N LYS A 80 14.69 4.66 -33.24
CA LYS A 80 14.47 4.23 -34.63
C LYS A 80 15.65 3.44 -35.21
N MET A 81 16.36 2.71 -34.36
CA MET A 81 17.49 1.86 -34.73
C MET A 81 16.99 0.53 -35.28
N VAL A 82 17.70 0.01 -36.28
CA VAL A 82 17.43 -1.29 -36.90
C VAL A 82 18.73 -2.09 -37.02
N LYS A 83 18.63 -3.41 -37.17
CA LYS A 83 19.82 -4.24 -37.35
C LYS A 83 20.50 -3.91 -38.69
N PRO A 84 21.81 -4.19 -38.86
CA PRO A 84 22.56 -3.84 -40.07
C PRO A 84 21.96 -4.35 -41.41
N ASN A 85 21.09 -5.35 -41.34
CA ASN A 85 20.44 -5.99 -42.50
C ASN A 85 18.93 -5.69 -42.59
N GLU A 86 18.40 -4.71 -41.86
CA GLU A 86 16.97 -4.35 -41.85
C GLU A 86 16.75 -2.99 -42.53
N ILE A 87 15.62 -2.85 -43.25
CA ILE A 87 15.27 -1.63 -43.99
C ILE A 87 14.04 -1.00 -43.33
N ILE A 88 14.14 0.29 -42.96
CA ILE A 88 13.02 1.05 -42.38
C ILE A 88 12.08 1.48 -43.51
N TYR A 89 10.84 1.00 -43.49
CA TYR A 89 9.78 1.51 -44.35
C TYR A 89 9.00 2.60 -43.61
N MET A 90 9.20 3.87 -43.99
CA MET A 90 8.33 4.96 -43.58
C MET A 90 7.29 5.18 -44.66
N ILE A 91 6.03 4.85 -44.38
CA ILE A 91 4.91 5.15 -45.27
C ILE A 91 4.64 6.65 -45.17
N LYS A 92 5.19 7.44 -46.09
CA LYS A 92 4.85 8.86 -46.23
C LYS A 92 3.42 8.94 -46.77
N GLY A 93 2.48 9.45 -45.97
CA GLY A 93 1.06 9.60 -46.37
C GLY A 93 0.01 9.03 -45.41
N LEU A 94 0.39 8.60 -44.20
CA LEU A 94 -0.56 8.32 -43.11
C LEU A 94 -0.42 9.32 -41.95
N ASP A 95 0.25 10.44 -42.21
CA ASP A 95 0.14 11.61 -41.37
C ASP A 95 -1.26 12.20 -41.69
N ASP A 96 -2.24 11.95 -40.83
CA ASP A 96 -3.51 12.70 -40.80
C ASP A 96 -3.21 14.16 -40.38
N ASN A 97 -2.41 14.87 -41.18
CA ASN A 97 -2.26 16.32 -41.11
C ASN A 97 -2.66 16.89 -42.48
N PRO A 98 -3.83 17.52 -42.62
CA PRO A 98 -4.41 17.89 -43.91
C PRO A 98 -3.74 19.10 -44.60
N ASP A 99 -2.58 19.56 -44.11
CA ASP A 99 -2.06 20.89 -44.47
C ASP A 99 -0.91 20.90 -45.48
N ASP A 100 -0.37 19.74 -45.89
CA ASP A 100 0.70 19.69 -46.90
C ASP A 100 0.14 19.22 -48.25
N VAL A 101 -0.83 19.98 -48.79
CA VAL A 101 -1.14 19.95 -50.23
C VAL A 101 -0.16 20.92 -50.90
N ASP A 102 1.01 20.42 -51.29
CA ASP A 102 1.88 21.11 -52.23
C ASP A 102 1.10 21.29 -53.55
N ASN A 103 0.65 22.52 -53.76
CA ASN A 103 0.08 23.01 -55.01
C ASN A 103 1.22 23.30 -55.98
N ASP A 104 1.74 22.23 -56.60
CA ASP A 104 2.62 22.35 -57.75
C ASP A 104 1.77 22.37 -59.03
N GLU A 105 1.53 23.59 -59.50
CA GLU A 105 1.13 23.96 -60.87
C GLU A 105 2.37 24.16 -61.76
#